data_AF-A0A9X0AEL1-F1
#
_entry.id   AF-A0A9X0AEL1-F1
#
_cell.length_a   1.000
_cell.length_b   1.000
_cell.length_c   1.000
_cell.angle_alpha   90.00
_cell.angle_beta   90.00
_cell.angle_gamma   90.00
#
_symmetry.space_group_name_H-M   'P 1'
#
loop_
_entity.id
_entity.type
_entity.pdbx_description
1 polymer ?
#
loop_
_entity_poly.entity_id
_entity_poly.type
_entity_poly.pdbx_seq_one_letter_code
_entity_poly.pdbx_strand_id
1 'polypeptide(L)'
;MRISIDICQVHSSMLRSSDDVNKSGVDLSGRFSSLYSTLTPRPGLSIGRKDTTIAGSLTGFVKHRNDIYSVTCRYVAFPASQSEGYKYKDGEDKLMMSMPADNDHKATKAQINDTYSEYYIQLRHSQTKQAMATDRDYSYQMLQLQHIQEIYADQLRHVEEYKTDAGYIYAAPKAWYKSSTYKGVLDWVLIRNECTNPKNQIKPVDFCPANPIREFIDNFPKNNDWTDKEREALVEKFKALNGTEPLNIKHPNSFSEPHNKTVYFKSPSRTSNWRACQMSCIKSVVYKDGHSPSNEHVFVGRGVQDHVSYKDDSGALIYDIDIIPGPNGARNTAALLPLALIWSGDGSGDIVSGFEDVTFATPVGAVLKDIESYMGWEEGSLRFC
;
A
#
# COMPACT_ATOMS: atom_id res chain seq x y z
N MET A 1 -34.49 23.51 -21.45
CA MET A 1 -33.45 23.55 -20.40
C MET A 1 -33.36 22.15 -19.80
N ARG A 2 -32.31 21.38 -20.13
CA ARG A 2 -32.08 20.06 -19.52
C ARG A 2 -31.27 20.29 -18.25
N ILE A 3 -31.85 19.99 -17.10
CA ILE A 3 -31.12 19.89 -15.84
C ILE A 3 -30.44 18.52 -15.88
N SER A 4 -29.12 18.50 -16.08
CA SER A 4 -28.32 17.31 -15.81
C SER A 4 -28.13 17.23 -14.31
N ILE A 5 -28.79 16.27 -13.67
CA ILE A 5 -28.53 15.93 -12.27
C ILE A 5 -27.36 14.95 -12.32
N ASP A 6 -26.15 15.42 -12.04
CA ASP A 6 -25.01 14.53 -11.75
C ASP A 6 -25.31 13.85 -10.41
N ILE A 7 -25.78 12.61 -10.47
CA ILE A 7 -25.93 11.77 -9.28
C ILE A 7 -24.52 11.32 -8.89
N CYS A 8 -23.83 12.15 -8.11
CA CYS A 8 -22.51 11.88 -7.53
C CYS A 8 -22.59 10.92 -6.33
N GLN A 9 -23.28 9.79 -6.49
CA GLN A 9 -23.52 8.80 -5.44
C GLN A 9 -23.27 7.38 -5.95
N VAL A 10 -22.53 6.58 -5.20
CA VAL A 10 -22.47 5.12 -5.42
C VAL A 10 -23.64 4.49 -4.67
N HIS A 11 -24.56 3.87 -5.40
CA HIS A 11 -25.62 3.06 -4.81
C HIS A 11 -25.15 1.61 -4.74
N SER A 12 -25.56 0.93 -3.68
CA SER A 12 -25.47 -0.52 -3.64
C SER A 12 -24.02 -1.04 -3.71
N SER A 13 -23.07 -0.36 -3.07
CA SER A 13 -21.67 -0.78 -3.06
C SER A 13 -21.47 -2.13 -2.35
N MET A 14 -20.76 -3.05 -3.00
CA MET A 14 -20.24 -4.29 -2.40
C MET A 14 -18.75 -4.11 -2.20
N LEU A 15 -18.34 -3.89 -0.95
CA LEU A 15 -16.94 -3.63 -0.64
C LEU A 15 -16.06 -4.83 -1.00
N ARG A 16 -14.91 -4.61 -1.63
CA ARG A 16 -13.92 -5.67 -1.86
C ARG A 16 -13.41 -6.33 -0.58
N SER A 17 -13.48 -5.60 0.53
CA SER A 17 -13.12 -6.12 1.85
C SER A 17 -14.13 -7.16 2.39
N SER A 18 -15.30 -7.34 1.76
CA SER A 18 -16.29 -8.34 2.17
C SER A 18 -16.18 -9.68 1.43
N ASP A 19 -15.35 -9.79 0.38
CA ASP A 19 -15.15 -11.04 -0.35
C ASP A 19 -14.24 -12.02 0.42
N ASP A 20 -14.44 -13.32 0.26
CA ASP A 20 -13.71 -14.40 0.96
C ASP A 20 -12.19 -14.16 1.02
N VAL A 21 -11.64 -14.10 2.24
CA VAL A 21 -10.21 -13.85 2.50
C VAL A 21 -9.37 -14.91 1.77
N ASN A 22 -8.38 -14.49 0.99
CA ASN A 22 -7.45 -15.42 0.37
C ASN A 22 -6.59 -16.08 1.48
N LYS A 23 -7.03 -17.25 1.93
CA LYS A 23 -6.42 -17.95 3.08
C LYS A 23 -5.00 -18.42 2.78
N SER A 24 -4.61 -18.60 1.52
CA SER A 24 -3.31 -19.15 1.14
C SER A 24 -2.16 -18.15 1.16
N GLY A 25 -2.42 -16.86 1.38
CA GLY A 25 -1.40 -15.81 1.29
C GLY A 25 -0.99 -15.51 -0.16
N VAL A 26 -0.12 -14.52 -0.34
CA VAL A 26 0.42 -14.07 -1.62
C VAL A 26 1.92 -14.36 -1.67
N ASP A 27 2.41 -14.85 -2.82
CA ASP A 27 3.84 -14.98 -3.08
C ASP A 27 4.47 -13.59 -3.29
N LEU A 28 5.43 -13.25 -2.43
CA LEU A 28 6.16 -12.00 -2.46
C LEU A 28 7.65 -12.20 -2.77
N SER A 29 8.04 -13.37 -3.31
CA SER A 29 9.43 -13.73 -3.66
C SER A 29 10.09 -12.71 -4.59
N GLY A 30 9.35 -12.14 -5.55
CA GLY A 30 9.81 -11.06 -6.43
C GLY A 30 10.19 -9.75 -5.70
N ARG A 31 9.88 -9.63 -4.41
CA ARG A 31 10.20 -8.47 -3.54
C ARG A 31 11.06 -8.86 -2.34
N PHE A 32 11.75 -10.00 -2.41
CA PHE A 32 12.55 -10.59 -1.32
C PHE A 32 13.38 -9.57 -0.54
N SER A 33 14.18 -8.77 -1.24
CA SER A 33 15.11 -7.80 -0.62
C SER A 33 14.41 -6.70 0.19
N SER A 34 13.18 -6.34 -0.19
CA SER A 34 12.36 -5.38 0.55
C SER A 34 11.62 -6.05 1.70
N LEU A 35 11.20 -7.30 1.51
CA LEU A 35 10.41 -8.07 2.48
C LEU A 35 11.23 -8.49 3.71
N TYR A 36 12.44 -9.00 3.47
CA TYR A 36 13.30 -9.55 4.52
C TYR A 36 14.48 -8.64 4.87
N SER A 37 14.29 -7.33 4.72
CA SER A 37 15.29 -6.32 5.07
C SER A 37 15.49 -6.24 6.59
N THR A 38 16.74 -6.06 7.04
CA THR A 38 17.10 -5.81 8.46
C THR A 38 16.82 -4.37 8.92
N LEU A 39 16.48 -3.48 7.97
CA LEU A 39 16.14 -2.08 8.20
C LEU A 39 14.63 -1.86 8.36
N THR A 40 14.22 -0.65 8.78
CA THR A 40 12.79 -0.28 8.95
C THR A 40 11.98 -0.68 7.72
N PRO A 41 10.86 -1.39 7.93
CA PRO A 41 9.97 -1.78 6.86
C PRO A 41 9.51 -0.57 6.02
N ARG A 42 9.28 -0.78 4.72
CA ARG A 42 8.73 0.24 3.83
C ARG A 42 7.19 0.27 3.93
N PRO A 43 6.55 1.45 3.82
CA PRO A 43 5.14 1.54 3.45
C PRO A 43 4.82 0.63 2.27
N GLY A 44 3.66 -0.01 2.32
CA GLY A 44 3.20 -0.96 1.33
C GLY A 44 3.61 -2.41 1.57
N LEU A 45 4.45 -2.72 2.56
CA LEU A 45 4.77 -4.10 2.91
C LEU A 45 3.57 -4.85 3.47
N SER A 46 3.56 -6.17 3.28
CA SER A 46 2.54 -7.06 3.84
C SER A 46 2.54 -6.99 5.37
N ILE A 47 1.36 -6.85 5.98
CA ILE A 47 1.18 -6.89 7.42
C ILE A 47 -0.16 -7.56 7.77
N GLY A 48 -0.22 -8.28 8.89
CA GLY A 48 -1.43 -8.95 9.36
C GLY A 48 -1.31 -9.46 10.80
N ARG A 49 -2.45 -9.77 11.45
CA ARG A 49 -2.49 -10.32 12.81
C ARG A 49 -2.16 -11.82 12.80
N LYS A 50 -1.24 -12.27 13.66
CA LYS A 50 -0.65 -13.63 13.62
C LYS A 50 -1.63 -14.80 13.71
N ASP A 51 -2.71 -14.63 14.46
CA ASP A 51 -3.78 -15.62 14.66
C ASP A 51 -4.89 -15.52 13.60
N THR A 52 -4.69 -14.74 12.54
CA THR A 52 -5.63 -14.57 11.43
C THR A 52 -4.95 -14.79 10.08
N THR A 53 -5.75 -14.99 9.03
CA THR A 53 -5.26 -15.01 7.64
C THR A 53 -5.49 -13.68 6.94
N ILE A 54 -5.92 -12.64 7.66
CA ILE A 54 -6.20 -11.33 7.07
C ILE A 54 -4.86 -10.61 6.94
N ALA A 55 -4.62 -10.07 5.75
CA ALA A 55 -3.41 -9.33 5.45
C ALA A 55 -3.77 -8.09 4.63
N GLY A 56 -2.95 -7.06 4.78
CA GLY A 56 -3.04 -5.84 4.01
C GLY A 56 -1.68 -5.20 3.89
N SER A 57 -1.68 -3.89 3.71
CA SER A 57 -0.47 -3.09 3.49
C SER A 57 -0.15 -2.25 4.72
N LEU A 58 1.12 -2.20 5.10
CA LEU A 58 1.60 -1.23 6.07
C LEU A 58 1.42 0.19 5.51
N THR A 59 0.73 1.07 6.22
CA THR A 59 0.62 2.49 5.82
C THR A 59 1.93 3.21 6.00
N GLY A 60 2.58 2.99 7.14
CA GLY A 60 3.84 3.62 7.47
C GLY A 60 3.98 3.79 8.97
N PHE A 61 4.76 4.79 9.35
CA PHE A 61 5.10 5.04 10.74
C PHE A 61 4.64 6.43 11.16
N VAL A 62 4.15 6.52 12.38
CA VAL A 62 3.79 7.78 13.01
C VAL A 62 4.56 7.91 14.31
N LYS A 63 5.03 9.12 14.59
CA LYS A 63 5.78 9.43 15.79
C LYS A 63 4.97 10.35 16.67
N HIS A 64 4.86 9.97 17.94
CA HIS A 64 4.36 10.83 19.01
C HIS A 64 5.47 10.94 20.05
N ARG A 65 5.99 12.15 20.27
CA ARG A 65 7.14 12.40 21.16
C ARG A 65 8.36 11.55 20.77
N ASN A 66 8.75 10.59 21.61
CA ASN A 66 9.89 9.70 21.36
C ASN A 66 9.48 8.32 20.87
N ASP A 67 8.19 8.02 20.84
CA ASP A 67 7.65 6.72 20.45
C ASP A 67 7.31 6.71 18.96
N ILE A 68 7.60 5.59 18.31
CA ILE A 68 7.25 5.32 16.91
C ILE A 68 6.25 4.18 16.90
N TYR A 69 5.13 4.40 16.22
CA TYR A 69 4.06 3.44 16.02
C TYR A 69 3.94 3.14 14.53
N SER A 70 3.54 1.91 14.20
CA SER A 70 3.10 1.59 12.85
C SER A 70 1.60 1.82 12.72
N VAL A 71 1.17 2.17 11.52
CA VAL A 71 -0.24 2.34 11.17
C VAL A 71 -0.57 1.44 9.98
N THR A 72 -1.75 0.82 10.04
CA THR A 72 -2.43 0.19 8.90
C THR A 72 -3.94 0.31 9.09
N CYS A 73 -4.73 -0.32 8.24
CA CYS A 73 -6.17 -0.38 8.35
C CYS A 73 -6.62 -1.31 9.47
N ARG A 74 -7.69 -0.96 10.19
CA ARG A 74 -8.22 -1.80 11.26
C ARG A 74 -8.67 -3.15 10.73
N TYR A 75 -9.28 -3.19 9.54
CA TYR A 75 -9.67 -4.46 8.91
C TYR A 75 -8.51 -5.46 8.78
N VAL A 76 -7.27 -4.98 8.63
CA VAL A 76 -6.06 -5.83 8.53
C VAL A 76 -5.73 -6.54 9.85
N ALA A 77 -6.20 -6.00 10.97
CA ALA A 77 -5.93 -6.51 12.31
C ALA A 77 -7.16 -7.17 12.97
N PHE A 78 -8.36 -6.79 12.58
CA PHE A 78 -9.60 -7.27 13.19
C PHE A 78 -10.55 -7.82 12.12
N PRO A 79 -10.97 -9.10 12.21
CA PRO A 79 -11.99 -9.64 11.33
C PRO A 79 -13.31 -8.88 11.50
N ALA A 80 -14.18 -8.93 10.47
CA ALA A 80 -15.47 -8.25 10.50
C ALA A 80 -16.36 -8.67 11.69
N SER A 81 -16.19 -9.89 12.21
CA SER A 81 -16.88 -10.38 13.42
C SER A 81 -16.46 -9.67 14.71
N GLN A 82 -15.29 -9.02 14.73
CA GLN A 82 -14.83 -8.21 15.84
C GLN A 82 -15.07 -6.74 15.48
N SER A 83 -16.19 -6.19 15.92
CA SER A 83 -16.63 -4.82 15.59
C SER A 83 -16.23 -3.77 16.63
N GLU A 84 -15.91 -4.16 17.85
CA GLU A 84 -15.63 -3.23 18.94
C GLU A 84 -14.29 -2.51 18.77
N GLY A 85 -14.18 -1.34 19.42
CA GLY A 85 -12.90 -0.64 19.55
C GLY A 85 -11.97 -1.41 20.47
N TYR A 86 -10.66 -1.22 20.27
CA TYR A 86 -9.64 -1.88 21.05
C TYR A 86 -8.61 -0.87 21.55
N LYS A 87 -8.21 -0.98 22.82
CA LYS A 87 -7.10 -0.24 23.40
C LYS A 87 -6.39 -1.16 24.39
N TYR A 88 -5.13 -1.48 24.11
CA TYR A 88 -4.34 -2.36 24.95
C TYR A 88 -4.21 -1.77 26.36
N LYS A 89 -4.34 -2.63 27.38
CA LYS A 89 -4.08 -2.28 28.78
C LYS A 89 -2.93 -3.11 29.31
N ASP A 90 -2.10 -2.49 30.15
CA ASP A 90 -0.96 -3.17 30.76
C ASP A 90 -1.43 -4.37 31.58
N GLY A 91 -0.83 -5.54 31.30
CA GLY A 91 -1.17 -6.81 31.94
C GLY A 91 -2.16 -7.69 31.16
N GLU A 92 -2.74 -7.20 30.05
CA GLU A 92 -3.54 -8.01 29.13
C GLU A 92 -2.66 -8.73 28.09
N ASP A 93 -3.21 -9.77 27.47
CA ASP A 93 -2.54 -10.49 26.38
C ASP A 93 -2.37 -9.57 25.16
N LYS A 94 -1.14 -9.56 24.61
CA LYS A 94 -0.83 -8.78 23.42
C LYS A 94 -1.37 -9.45 22.16
N LEU A 95 -2.18 -8.73 21.39
CA LEU A 95 -2.55 -9.14 20.04
C LEU A 95 -1.40 -8.84 19.07
N MET A 96 -0.65 -9.88 18.69
CA MET A 96 0.58 -9.74 17.92
C MET A 96 0.34 -9.54 16.42
N MET A 97 1.13 -8.65 15.82
CA MET A 97 1.19 -8.38 14.39
C MET A 97 2.45 -9.01 13.78
N SER A 98 2.31 -9.47 12.55
CA SER A 98 3.38 -10.03 11.72
C SER A 98 3.63 -9.16 10.48
N MET A 99 4.90 -9.04 10.10
CA MET A 99 5.39 -8.40 8.89
C MET A 99 6.58 -9.20 8.33
N PRO A 100 6.49 -9.78 7.12
CA PRO A 100 5.24 -9.97 6.36
C PRO A 100 4.14 -10.66 7.17
N ALA A 101 2.89 -10.52 6.73
CA ALA A 101 1.80 -11.32 7.29
C ALA A 101 2.15 -12.82 7.23
N ASP A 102 1.82 -13.58 8.27
CA ASP A 102 2.27 -14.98 8.41
C ASP A 102 1.84 -15.89 7.25
N ASN A 103 0.67 -15.65 6.64
CA ASN A 103 0.24 -16.38 5.45
C ASN A 103 1.09 -16.05 4.21
N ASP A 104 1.44 -14.78 4.00
CA ASP A 104 2.32 -14.36 2.90
C ASP A 104 3.76 -14.83 3.12
N HIS A 105 4.23 -14.83 4.37
CA HIS A 105 5.52 -15.39 4.73
C HIS A 105 5.61 -16.88 4.35
N LYS A 106 4.57 -17.66 4.69
CA LYS A 106 4.48 -19.08 4.36
C LYS A 106 4.41 -19.31 2.84
N ALA A 107 3.59 -18.54 2.13
CA ALA A 107 3.47 -18.63 0.68
C ALA A 107 4.81 -18.31 -0.03
N THR A 108 5.46 -17.23 0.40
CA THR A 108 6.78 -16.81 -0.12
C THR A 108 7.85 -17.87 0.17
N LYS A 109 7.87 -18.42 1.39
CA LYS A 109 8.80 -19.51 1.75
C LYS A 109 8.58 -20.73 0.86
N ALA A 110 7.34 -21.14 0.64
CA ALA A 110 7.01 -22.27 -0.22
C ALA A 110 7.51 -22.03 -1.65
N GLN A 111 7.24 -20.86 -2.23
CA GLN A 111 7.69 -20.53 -3.59
C GLN A 111 9.22 -20.56 -3.74
N ILE A 112 9.94 -20.01 -2.76
CA ILE A 112 11.41 -20.02 -2.75
C ILE A 112 11.92 -21.47 -2.70
N ASN A 113 11.33 -22.31 -1.85
CA ASN A 113 11.70 -23.71 -1.72
C ASN A 113 11.39 -24.53 -2.99
N ASP A 114 10.24 -24.28 -3.62
CA ASP A 114 9.85 -24.95 -4.86
C ASP A 114 10.83 -24.57 -5.98
N THR A 115 11.13 -23.28 -6.12
CA THR A 115 12.10 -22.78 -7.11
C THR A 115 13.51 -23.36 -6.87
N TYR A 116 13.97 -23.40 -5.62
CA TYR A 116 15.22 -24.07 -5.24
C TYR A 116 15.24 -25.54 -5.68
N SER A 117 14.16 -26.26 -5.41
CA SER A 117 14.02 -27.69 -5.72
C SER A 117 14.01 -27.95 -7.23
N GLU A 118 13.36 -27.09 -8.00
CA GLU A 118 13.39 -27.15 -9.47
C GLU A 118 14.81 -27.02 -10.02
N TYR A 119 15.57 -26.01 -9.57
CA TYR A 119 16.95 -25.81 -10.01
C TYR A 119 17.88 -26.94 -9.55
N TYR A 120 17.66 -27.50 -8.36
CA TYR A 120 18.37 -28.70 -7.89
C TYR A 120 18.20 -29.88 -8.85
N ILE A 121 16.95 -30.17 -9.26
CA ILE A 121 16.64 -31.28 -10.18
C ILE A 121 17.25 -31.01 -11.56
N GLN A 122 17.13 -29.78 -12.09
CA GLN A 122 17.72 -29.40 -13.37
C GLN A 122 19.25 -29.52 -13.40
N LEU A 123 19.92 -29.15 -12.29
CA LEU A 123 21.36 -29.30 -12.14
C LEU A 123 21.75 -30.78 -12.17
N ARG A 124 21.05 -31.64 -11.42
CA ARG A 124 21.29 -33.10 -11.45
C ARG A 124 21.07 -33.73 -12.83
N HIS A 125 20.03 -33.30 -13.55
CA HIS A 125 19.81 -33.75 -14.93
C HIS A 125 20.93 -33.31 -15.86
N SER A 126 21.43 -32.08 -15.71
CA SER A 126 22.55 -31.56 -16.50
C SER A 126 23.86 -32.29 -16.21
N GLN A 127 24.13 -32.61 -14.93
CA GLN A 127 25.27 -33.45 -14.53
C GLN A 127 25.20 -34.85 -15.15
N THR A 128 24.01 -35.45 -15.16
CA THR A 128 23.80 -36.77 -15.78
C THR A 128 24.05 -36.72 -17.29
N LYS A 129 23.54 -35.67 -17.98
CA LYS A 129 23.78 -35.47 -19.42
C LYS A 129 25.26 -35.24 -19.73
N GLN A 130 25.98 -34.44 -18.93
CA GLN A 130 27.41 -34.23 -19.08
C GLN A 130 28.19 -35.54 -18.98
N ALA A 131 27.85 -36.39 -18.02
CA ALA A 131 28.50 -37.69 -17.84
C ALA A 131 28.24 -38.67 -19.00
N MET A 132 27.14 -38.50 -19.75
CA MET A 132 26.77 -39.34 -20.89
C MET A 132 27.17 -38.77 -22.25
N ALA A 133 27.56 -37.49 -22.32
CA ALA A 133 27.85 -36.81 -23.57
C ALA A 133 29.30 -37.02 -24.02
N THR A 134 29.49 -37.44 -25.27
CA THR A 134 30.83 -37.58 -25.89
C THR A 134 31.26 -36.31 -26.64
N ASP A 135 30.31 -35.53 -27.18
CA ASP A 135 30.60 -34.39 -28.08
C ASP A 135 29.90 -33.06 -27.67
N ARG A 136 29.20 -33.01 -26.53
CA ARG A 136 28.52 -31.79 -26.04
C ARG A 136 28.99 -31.42 -24.64
N ASP A 137 29.31 -30.15 -24.46
CA ASP A 137 29.70 -29.57 -23.17
C ASP A 137 28.54 -28.78 -22.54
N TYR A 138 28.11 -29.22 -21.36
CA TYR A 138 27.06 -28.63 -20.52
C TYR A 138 27.63 -27.79 -19.37
N SER A 139 28.95 -27.63 -19.26
CA SER A 139 29.61 -26.96 -18.13
C SER A 139 29.10 -25.55 -17.88
N TYR A 140 28.87 -24.76 -18.95
CA TYR A 140 28.32 -23.40 -18.83
C TYR A 140 26.89 -23.40 -18.27
N GLN A 141 26.02 -24.27 -18.76
CA GLN A 141 24.65 -24.41 -18.25
C GLN A 141 24.66 -24.84 -16.78
N MET A 142 25.52 -25.79 -16.42
CA MET A 142 25.66 -26.26 -15.04
C MET A 142 26.11 -25.13 -14.10
N LEU A 143 27.06 -24.30 -14.53
CA LEU A 143 27.52 -23.15 -13.75
C LEU A 143 26.40 -22.12 -13.52
N GLN A 144 25.57 -21.84 -14.53
CA GLN A 144 24.39 -20.97 -14.38
C GLN A 144 23.37 -21.56 -13.41
N LEU A 145 23.03 -22.85 -13.55
CA LEU A 145 22.06 -23.53 -12.69
C LEU A 145 22.55 -23.57 -11.23
N GLN A 146 23.84 -23.85 -11.02
CA GLN A 146 24.44 -23.83 -9.69
C GLN A 146 24.38 -22.44 -9.06
N HIS A 147 24.74 -21.38 -9.81
CA HIS A 147 24.67 -20.02 -9.30
C HIS A 147 23.25 -19.61 -8.88
N ILE A 148 22.24 -19.93 -9.69
CA ILE A 148 20.83 -19.66 -9.35
C ILE A 148 20.40 -20.46 -8.12
N GLN A 149 20.78 -21.74 -8.05
CA GLN A 149 20.49 -22.59 -6.91
C GLN A 149 21.09 -22.02 -5.61
N GLU A 150 22.33 -21.53 -5.65
CA GLU A 150 22.99 -20.88 -4.50
C GLU A 150 22.26 -19.62 -4.02
N ILE A 151 21.76 -18.79 -4.95
CA ILE A 151 20.93 -17.62 -4.62
C ILE A 151 19.68 -18.05 -3.85
N TYR A 152 18.94 -19.04 -4.35
CA TYR A 152 17.72 -19.49 -3.67
C TYR A 152 17.99 -20.24 -2.36
N ALA A 153 19.12 -20.93 -2.25
CA ALA A 153 19.55 -21.53 -0.98
C ALA A 153 19.81 -20.47 0.09
N ASP A 154 20.49 -19.38 -0.28
CA ASP A 154 20.73 -18.23 0.62
C ASP A 154 19.42 -17.56 1.03
N GLN A 155 18.53 -17.31 0.05
CA GLN A 155 17.21 -16.75 0.32
C GLN A 155 16.39 -17.63 1.27
N LEU A 156 16.37 -18.95 1.05
CA LEU A 156 15.64 -19.89 1.89
C LEU A 156 16.14 -19.84 3.34
N ARG A 157 17.45 -19.90 3.55
CA ARG A 157 18.06 -19.76 4.88
C ARG A 157 17.63 -18.46 5.55
N HIS A 158 17.69 -17.34 4.82
CA HIS A 158 17.32 -16.04 5.35
C HIS A 158 15.83 -15.94 5.70
N VAL A 159 14.93 -16.55 4.91
CA VAL A 159 13.49 -16.65 5.25
C VAL A 159 13.27 -17.48 6.51
N GLU A 160 14.00 -18.58 6.67
CA GLU A 160 13.88 -19.47 7.83
C GLU A 160 14.31 -18.83 9.14
N GLU A 161 15.29 -17.94 9.08
CA GLU A 161 15.81 -17.23 10.24
C GLU A 161 15.04 -15.92 10.52
N TYR A 162 14.20 -15.47 9.59
CA TYR A 162 13.52 -14.18 9.69
C TYR A 162 12.40 -14.19 10.74
N LYS A 163 12.47 -13.23 11.67
CA LYS A 163 11.43 -13.01 12.67
C LYS A 163 10.35 -12.08 12.11
N THR A 164 9.14 -12.61 11.94
CA THR A 164 8.01 -11.83 11.39
C THR A 164 7.37 -10.90 12.41
N ASP A 165 7.71 -10.99 13.70
CA ASP A 165 7.12 -10.18 14.78
C ASP A 165 7.34 -8.67 14.56
N ALA A 166 6.26 -7.97 14.19
CA ALA A 166 6.29 -6.52 13.99
C ALA A 166 6.05 -5.76 15.30
N GLY A 167 5.29 -6.36 16.20
CA GLY A 167 4.86 -5.77 17.46
C GLY A 167 3.44 -6.19 17.80
N TYR A 168 2.71 -5.33 18.51
CA TYR A 168 1.36 -5.65 18.95
C TYR A 168 0.39 -4.49 18.73
N ILE A 169 -0.90 -4.82 18.58
CA ILE A 169 -1.95 -3.83 18.42
C ILE A 169 -2.03 -3.00 19.71
N TYR A 170 -1.91 -1.68 19.57
CA TYR A 170 -2.00 -0.75 20.69
C TYR A 170 -3.38 -0.11 20.80
N ALA A 171 -3.95 0.32 19.66
CA ALA A 171 -5.30 0.88 19.62
C ALA A 171 -5.95 0.73 18.24
N ALA A 172 -7.27 0.62 18.20
CA ALA A 172 -8.09 0.71 16.99
C ALA A 172 -9.49 1.23 17.37
N PRO A 173 -10.15 2.03 16.51
CA PRO A 173 -11.54 2.40 16.71
C PRO A 173 -12.47 1.20 16.46
N LYS A 174 -13.76 1.38 16.69
CA LYS A 174 -14.76 0.37 16.30
C LYS A 174 -14.85 0.24 14.77
N ALA A 175 -15.35 -0.88 14.27
CA ALA A 175 -15.63 -1.05 12.84
C ALA A 175 -16.61 0.02 12.36
N TRP A 176 -16.43 0.49 11.12
CA TRP A 176 -17.27 1.52 10.49
C TRP A 176 -17.36 2.82 11.31
N TYR A 177 -16.31 3.14 12.07
CA TYR A 177 -16.27 4.35 12.88
C TYR A 177 -16.24 5.60 12.01
N LYS A 178 -16.97 6.63 12.47
CA LYS A 178 -17.01 7.98 11.92
C LYS A 178 -16.93 8.93 13.12
N SER A 179 -16.11 9.96 13.02
CA SER A 179 -16.01 10.97 14.07
C SER A 179 -17.03 12.09 13.83
N SER A 180 -17.19 12.97 14.80
CA SER A 180 -18.04 14.16 14.63
C SER A 180 -17.47 15.15 13.60
N THR A 181 -16.15 15.10 13.37
CA THR A 181 -15.43 16.03 12.47
C THR A 181 -15.17 15.44 11.08
N TYR A 182 -15.38 14.14 10.88
CA TYR A 182 -15.17 13.48 9.60
C TYR A 182 -16.26 12.44 9.32
N LYS A 183 -16.97 12.62 8.20
CA LYS A 183 -18.15 11.81 7.81
C LYS A 183 -17.79 10.57 6.98
N GLY A 184 -16.53 10.38 6.61
CA GLY A 184 -16.05 9.14 6.00
C GLY A 184 -15.67 8.09 7.05
N VAL A 185 -15.38 6.87 6.61
CA VAL A 185 -14.93 5.78 7.50
C VAL A 185 -13.50 6.02 7.99
N LEU A 186 -13.28 5.86 9.30
CA LEU A 186 -11.98 5.92 9.96
C LEU A 186 -11.52 4.50 10.31
N ASP A 187 -10.86 3.85 9.36
CA ASP A 187 -10.35 2.48 9.50
C ASP A 187 -8.84 2.50 9.70
N TRP A 188 -8.40 2.62 10.95
CA TRP A 188 -6.98 2.63 11.30
C TRP A 188 -6.70 1.73 12.50
N VAL A 189 -5.51 1.14 12.55
CA VAL A 189 -4.96 0.46 13.72
C VAL A 189 -3.57 0.99 14.00
N LEU A 190 -3.33 1.29 15.26
CA LEU A 190 -2.06 1.75 15.78
C LEU A 190 -1.33 0.56 16.41
N ILE A 191 -0.10 0.31 15.97
CA ILE A 191 0.71 -0.83 16.36
C ILE A 191 1.92 -0.32 17.12
N ARG A 192 2.16 -0.86 18.31
CA ARG A 192 3.38 -0.60 19.06
C ARG A 192 4.46 -1.55 18.57
N ASN A 193 5.47 -0.96 17.94
CA ASN A 193 6.51 -1.72 17.26
C ASN A 193 7.50 -2.33 18.23
N GLU A 194 7.83 -3.59 17.99
CA GLU A 194 8.97 -4.25 18.61
C GLU A 194 10.18 -4.26 17.66
N CYS A 195 9.95 -4.03 16.35
CA CYS A 195 10.95 -4.14 15.29
C CYS A 195 11.58 -2.81 14.83
N THR A 196 11.11 -1.64 15.29
CA THR A 196 11.66 -0.36 14.84
C THR A 196 12.85 0.06 15.68
N ASN A 197 14.05 -0.02 15.10
CA ASN A 197 15.18 0.75 15.61
C ASN A 197 14.89 2.25 15.36
N PRO A 198 14.86 3.11 16.40
CA PRO A 198 14.59 4.55 16.23
C PRO A 198 15.58 5.28 15.31
N LYS A 199 16.75 4.68 15.06
CA LYS A 199 17.75 5.18 14.11
C LYS A 199 17.48 4.76 12.67
N ASN A 200 16.60 3.79 12.44
CA ASN A 200 16.23 3.34 11.11
C ASN A 200 15.14 4.25 10.55
N GLN A 201 15.53 5.12 9.62
CA GLN A 201 14.60 5.97 8.87
C GLN A 201 13.82 5.13 7.85
N ILE A 202 12.61 5.58 7.48
CA ILE A 202 11.93 4.99 6.33
C ILE A 202 12.87 5.13 5.13
N LYS A 203 13.16 4.00 4.47
CA LYS A 203 13.98 4.02 3.26
C LYS A 203 13.28 4.86 2.20
N PRO A 204 14.02 5.76 1.52
CA PRO A 204 13.53 6.38 0.29
C PRO A 204 12.99 5.34 -0.70
N VAL A 205 12.02 5.77 -1.48
CA VAL A 205 11.28 4.92 -2.43
C VAL A 205 11.64 5.34 -3.85
N ASP A 206 11.87 4.34 -4.69
CA ASP A 206 12.11 4.57 -6.11
C ASP A 206 10.77 4.65 -6.85
N PHE A 207 10.62 5.70 -7.65
CA PHE A 207 9.47 5.84 -8.54
C PHE A 207 9.85 5.34 -9.93
N CYS A 208 9.41 4.13 -10.26
CA CYS A 208 9.58 3.56 -11.59
C CYS A 208 8.23 3.61 -12.33
N PRO A 209 7.99 4.63 -13.18
CA PRO A 209 6.70 4.75 -13.87
C PRO A 209 6.56 3.67 -14.94
N ALA A 210 5.59 2.77 -14.75
CA ALA A 210 5.18 1.84 -15.80
C ALA A 210 4.45 2.58 -16.94
N ASN A 211 4.37 1.95 -18.12
CA ASN A 211 3.67 2.50 -19.29
C ASN A 211 2.23 2.98 -18.97
N PRO A 212 1.41 2.26 -18.18
CA PRO A 212 0.08 2.73 -17.82
C PRO A 212 0.05 4.09 -17.11
N ILE A 213 1.05 4.39 -16.28
CA ILE A 213 1.16 5.70 -15.60
C ILE A 213 1.46 6.80 -16.62
N ARG A 214 2.36 6.53 -17.57
CA ARG A 214 2.69 7.49 -18.65
C ARG A 214 1.47 7.76 -19.52
N GLU A 215 0.78 6.70 -19.95
CA GLU A 215 -0.44 6.80 -20.74
C GLU A 215 -1.56 7.52 -19.99
N PHE A 216 -1.70 7.29 -18.69
CA PHE A 216 -2.62 8.02 -17.84
C PHE A 216 -2.31 9.52 -17.93
N ILE A 217 -1.08 9.92 -17.64
CA ILE A 217 -0.62 11.31 -17.60
C ILE A 217 -0.74 11.99 -18.97
N ASP A 218 -0.28 11.36 -20.05
CA ASP A 218 -0.26 11.96 -21.38
C ASP A 218 -1.67 12.23 -21.93
N ASN A 219 -2.61 11.39 -21.54
CA ASN A 219 -3.98 11.52 -21.99
C ASN A 219 -4.85 12.30 -20.99
N PHE A 220 -4.39 12.52 -19.75
CA PHE A 220 -5.19 13.14 -18.67
C PHE A 220 -5.63 14.57 -19.03
N PRO A 221 -4.73 15.46 -19.50
CA PRO A 221 -5.11 16.82 -19.85
C PRO A 221 -5.97 16.96 -21.10
N LYS A 222 -6.02 15.93 -21.96
CA LYS A 222 -6.80 15.96 -23.20
C LYS A 222 -8.29 15.76 -22.95
N ASN A 223 -8.62 15.06 -21.86
CA ASN A 223 -9.99 14.67 -21.51
C ASN A 223 -10.59 15.56 -20.42
N ASN A 224 -9.81 16.49 -19.88
CA ASN A 224 -10.24 17.40 -18.83
C ASN A 224 -10.04 18.84 -19.34
N ASP A 225 -10.95 19.75 -18.98
CA ASP A 225 -10.82 21.19 -19.25
C ASP A 225 -9.73 21.81 -18.38
N TRP A 226 -8.49 21.42 -18.65
CA TRP A 226 -7.28 21.91 -18.00
C TRP A 226 -6.76 23.14 -18.74
N THR A 227 -6.30 24.11 -17.96
CA THR A 227 -5.53 25.25 -18.42
C THR A 227 -4.10 24.84 -18.78
N ASP A 228 -3.40 25.66 -19.56
CA ASP A 228 -1.98 25.42 -19.88
C ASP A 228 -1.12 25.36 -18.62
N LYS A 229 -1.43 26.18 -17.61
CA LYS A 229 -0.73 26.17 -16.32
C LYS A 229 -0.88 24.84 -15.56
N GLU A 230 -2.08 24.28 -15.52
CA GLU A 230 -2.32 22.97 -14.88
C GLU A 230 -1.55 21.87 -15.63
N ARG A 231 -1.53 21.93 -16.97
CA ARG A 231 -0.75 21.02 -17.82
C ARG A 231 0.74 21.10 -17.53
N GLU A 232 1.29 22.31 -17.51
CA GLU A 232 2.69 22.56 -17.21
C GLU A 232 3.07 22.05 -15.82
N ALA A 233 2.24 22.33 -14.80
CA ALA A 233 2.46 21.85 -13.44
C ALA A 233 2.50 20.31 -13.34
N LEU A 234 1.61 19.60 -14.05
CA LEU A 234 1.63 18.14 -14.09
C LEU A 234 2.89 17.59 -14.79
N VAL A 235 3.28 18.20 -15.91
CA VAL A 235 4.50 17.82 -16.63
C VAL A 235 5.74 18.06 -15.77
N GLU A 236 5.81 19.18 -15.04
CA GLU A 236 6.88 19.46 -14.09
C GLU A 236 6.90 18.44 -12.94
N LYS A 237 5.73 18.13 -12.35
CA LYS A 237 5.62 17.08 -11.34
C LYS A 237 6.18 15.75 -11.83
N PHE A 238 5.75 15.31 -13.02
CA PHE A 238 6.19 14.05 -13.59
C PHE A 238 7.69 14.05 -13.95
N LYS A 239 8.21 15.17 -14.46
CA LYS A 239 9.65 15.34 -14.70
C LYS A 239 10.46 15.30 -13.41
N ALA A 240 9.99 15.93 -12.33
CA ALA A 240 10.69 15.90 -11.05
C ALA A 240 10.71 14.48 -10.45
N LEU A 241 9.57 13.76 -10.53
CA LEU A 241 9.48 12.36 -10.10
C LEU A 241 10.47 11.47 -10.85
N ASN A 242 10.48 11.51 -12.18
CA ASN A 242 11.39 10.69 -12.99
C ASN A 242 12.86 11.12 -12.90
N GLY A 243 13.12 12.30 -12.34
CA GLY A 243 14.47 12.84 -12.17
C GLY A 243 15.04 12.66 -10.78
N THR A 244 14.22 12.27 -9.81
CA THR A 244 14.61 12.16 -8.42
C THR A 244 14.71 10.70 -8.03
N GLU A 245 15.93 10.23 -7.84
CA GLU A 245 16.17 8.91 -7.27
C GLU A 245 17.14 9.04 -6.09
N PRO A 246 16.75 8.60 -4.87
CA PRO A 246 15.44 8.10 -4.44
C PRO A 246 14.53 9.19 -3.80
N LEU A 247 13.20 8.96 -3.75
CA LEU A 247 12.22 9.91 -3.18
C LEU A 247 12.08 9.77 -1.66
N ASN A 248 12.16 10.89 -0.95
CA ASN A 248 11.86 10.95 0.48
C ASN A 248 10.35 11.09 0.73
N ILE A 249 9.87 10.53 1.83
CA ILE A 249 8.52 10.79 2.35
C ILE A 249 8.60 11.93 3.36
N LYS A 250 7.77 12.95 3.21
CA LYS A 250 7.70 14.09 4.13
C LYS A 250 6.37 14.11 4.85
N HIS A 251 6.39 14.57 6.10
CA HIS A 251 5.18 15.00 6.77
C HIS A 251 4.58 16.23 6.05
N PRO A 252 3.28 16.22 5.69
CA PRO A 252 2.65 17.38 5.08
C PRO A 252 2.65 18.58 6.04
N ASN A 253 3.09 19.75 5.58
CA ASN A 253 2.98 20.99 6.37
C ASN A 253 1.51 21.41 6.58
N SER A 254 0.64 21.00 5.65
CA SER A 254 -0.80 21.16 5.70
C SER A 254 -1.47 20.00 4.97
N PHE A 255 -2.64 19.59 5.42
CA PHE A 255 -3.46 18.59 4.73
C PHE A 255 -4.45 19.31 3.82
N SER A 256 -4.07 19.46 2.56
CA SER A 256 -4.95 20.00 1.52
C SER A 256 -6.01 18.96 1.15
N GLU A 257 -7.26 19.39 0.96
CA GLU A 257 -8.29 18.52 0.40
C GLU A 257 -7.92 18.13 -1.03
N PRO A 258 -7.98 16.85 -1.39
CA PRO A 258 -7.79 16.42 -2.76
C PRO A 258 -8.85 17.04 -3.69
N HIS A 259 -8.49 17.23 -4.95
CA HIS A 259 -9.36 17.81 -5.97
C HIS A 259 -9.33 17.01 -7.27
N ASN A 260 -10.44 17.07 -8.00
CA ASN A 260 -10.65 16.28 -9.23
C ASN A 260 -9.84 16.76 -10.45
N LYS A 261 -9.10 17.87 -10.33
CA LYS A 261 -8.17 18.39 -11.34
C LYS A 261 -6.71 18.19 -10.94
N THR A 262 -6.39 17.06 -10.33
CA THR A 262 -5.00 16.67 -10.07
C THR A 262 -4.82 15.17 -10.18
N VAL A 263 -3.61 14.80 -10.59
CA VAL A 263 -3.15 13.42 -10.65
C VAL A 263 -2.41 13.10 -9.36
N TYR A 264 -2.83 12.02 -8.72
CA TYR A 264 -2.23 11.47 -7.51
C TYR A 264 -1.60 10.12 -7.79
N PHE A 265 -0.70 9.68 -6.91
CA PHE A 265 0.07 8.46 -7.09
C PHE A 265 -0.17 7.50 -5.93
N LYS A 266 -0.80 6.38 -6.24
CA LYS A 266 -0.91 5.25 -5.31
C LYS A 266 0.42 4.50 -5.33
N SER A 267 1.04 4.37 -4.16
CA SER A 267 2.34 3.69 -3.97
C SER A 267 2.24 2.17 -4.08
N PRO A 268 3.36 1.44 -4.28
CA PRO A 268 3.36 -0.01 -4.17
C PRO A 268 2.79 -0.46 -2.82
N SER A 269 1.99 -1.51 -2.86
CA SER A 269 1.27 -2.10 -1.72
C SER A 269 1.46 -3.61 -1.74
N ARG A 270 0.85 -4.34 -0.80
CA ARG A 270 0.91 -5.80 -0.72
C ARG A 270 0.70 -6.48 -2.07
N THR A 271 -0.30 -6.07 -2.85
CA THR A 271 -0.69 -6.77 -4.08
C THR A 271 -0.46 -6.01 -5.38
N SER A 272 -0.14 -4.71 -5.32
CA SER A 272 -0.02 -3.91 -6.53
C SER A 272 1.13 -2.91 -6.51
N ASN A 273 1.51 -2.44 -7.70
CA ASN A 273 2.62 -1.52 -7.91
C ASN A 273 2.14 -0.06 -7.89
N TRP A 274 3.00 0.87 -8.30
CA TRP A 274 2.63 2.26 -8.52
C TRP A 274 1.45 2.38 -9.50
N ARG A 275 0.50 3.27 -9.19
CA ARG A 275 -0.63 3.63 -10.06
C ARG A 275 -0.84 5.14 -10.04
N ALA A 276 -1.25 5.70 -11.18
CA ALA A 276 -1.77 7.06 -11.24
C ALA A 276 -3.29 7.02 -11.04
N CYS A 277 -3.83 8.02 -10.38
CA CYS A 277 -5.27 8.11 -10.11
C CYS A 277 -5.71 9.58 -10.03
N GLN A 278 -7.01 9.78 -10.09
CA GLN A 278 -7.65 11.08 -9.81
C GLN A 278 -8.73 10.93 -8.76
N MET A 279 -9.01 12.00 -8.04
CA MET A 279 -10.19 12.05 -7.19
C MET A 279 -11.44 12.28 -8.06
N SER A 280 -12.48 11.47 -7.86
CA SER A 280 -13.77 11.66 -8.52
C SER A 280 -14.60 12.75 -7.82
N CYS A 281 -15.69 13.19 -8.47
CA CYS A 281 -16.65 14.12 -7.87
C CYS A 281 -17.67 13.45 -6.92
N ILE A 282 -17.52 12.14 -6.63
CA ILE A 282 -18.42 11.41 -5.73
C ILE A 282 -18.32 12.00 -4.33
N LYS A 283 -19.47 12.37 -3.75
CA LYS A 283 -19.54 13.04 -2.44
C LYS A 283 -20.11 12.17 -1.34
N SER A 284 -20.85 11.13 -1.71
CA SER A 284 -21.53 10.25 -0.76
C SER A 284 -21.57 8.83 -1.31
N VAL A 285 -21.32 7.85 -0.45
CA VAL A 285 -21.41 6.41 -0.74
C VAL A 285 -22.53 5.81 0.09
N VAL A 286 -23.39 4.99 -0.52
CA VAL A 286 -24.47 4.26 0.14
C VAL A 286 -24.19 2.76 0.02
N TYR A 287 -24.07 2.10 1.18
CA TYR A 287 -23.73 0.67 1.27
C TYR A 287 -24.98 -0.21 1.26
N LYS A 288 -24.88 -1.42 0.70
CA LYS A 288 -25.98 -2.40 0.69
C LYS A 288 -26.36 -2.91 2.08
N ASP A 289 -25.38 -3.02 2.99
CA ASP A 289 -25.53 -3.76 4.24
C ASP A 289 -26.13 -2.95 5.41
N GLY A 290 -26.92 -1.92 5.10
CA GLY A 290 -27.60 -1.10 6.12
C GLY A 290 -26.67 -0.15 6.90
N HIS A 291 -25.41 0.01 6.48
CA HIS A 291 -24.51 1.01 7.04
C HIS A 291 -24.93 2.43 6.64
N SER A 292 -24.71 3.39 7.55
CA SER A 292 -25.01 4.79 7.25
C SER A 292 -24.15 5.32 6.09
N PRO A 293 -24.67 6.25 5.26
CA PRO A 293 -23.89 6.84 4.17
C PRO A 293 -22.61 7.51 4.68
N SER A 294 -21.57 7.49 3.85
CA SER A 294 -20.26 8.08 4.17
C SER A 294 -19.81 9.07 3.10
N ASN A 295 -18.94 10.00 3.49
CA ASN A 295 -18.33 10.99 2.60
C ASN A 295 -16.85 10.67 2.40
N GLU A 296 -16.55 9.56 1.75
CA GLU A 296 -15.18 9.19 1.41
C GLU A 296 -14.59 10.01 0.28
N HIS A 297 -13.26 10.07 0.26
CA HIS A 297 -12.56 10.41 -0.96
C HIS A 297 -12.49 9.18 -1.85
N VAL A 298 -13.03 9.34 -3.06
CA VAL A 298 -13.16 8.25 -4.02
C VAL A 298 -12.20 8.50 -5.16
N PHE A 299 -11.23 7.60 -5.33
CA PHE A 299 -10.20 7.66 -6.35
C PHE A 299 -10.49 6.66 -7.47
N VAL A 300 -10.22 7.08 -8.71
CA VAL A 300 -10.46 6.29 -9.92
C VAL A 300 -9.25 6.33 -10.84
N GLY A 301 -9.02 5.22 -11.55
CA GLY A 301 -8.03 5.12 -12.62
C GLY A 301 -8.63 5.56 -13.96
N ARG A 302 -7.89 5.37 -15.06
CA ARG A 302 -8.38 5.78 -16.37
C ARG A 302 -8.84 4.58 -17.18
N GLY A 303 -10.16 4.45 -17.28
CA GLY A 303 -10.82 3.53 -18.20
C GLY A 303 -11.35 2.27 -17.52
N VAL A 304 -11.85 1.38 -18.37
CA VAL A 304 -12.71 0.25 -18.02
C VAL A 304 -11.97 -0.85 -17.22
N GLN A 305 -10.64 -0.81 -17.08
CA GLN A 305 -9.88 -1.88 -16.38
C GLN A 305 -8.68 -1.36 -15.57
N ASP A 306 -8.57 -0.04 -15.36
CA ASP A 306 -7.44 0.56 -14.65
C ASP A 306 -7.80 0.74 -13.17
N HIS A 307 -7.70 -0.36 -12.42
CA HIS A 307 -7.94 -0.38 -10.98
C HIS A 307 -6.85 0.41 -10.24
N VAL A 308 -7.24 1.37 -9.40
CA VAL A 308 -6.28 2.12 -8.56
C VAL A 308 -5.71 1.24 -7.46
N SER A 309 -6.57 0.39 -6.90
CA SER A 309 -6.22 -0.56 -5.86
C SER A 309 -6.88 -1.91 -6.13
N TYR A 310 -6.29 -2.97 -5.57
CA TYR A 310 -6.84 -4.31 -5.63
C TYR A 310 -7.24 -4.77 -4.24
N LYS A 311 -7.89 -5.93 -4.18
CA LYS A 311 -8.16 -6.61 -2.92
C LYS A 311 -6.85 -6.74 -2.11
N ASP A 312 -6.96 -6.53 -0.80
CA ASP A 312 -5.85 -6.56 0.17
C ASP A 312 -4.82 -5.42 0.03
N ASP A 313 -5.11 -4.37 -0.76
CA ASP A 313 -4.34 -3.12 -0.73
C ASP A 313 -4.75 -2.19 0.43
N SER A 314 -5.74 -2.57 1.25
CA SER A 314 -6.11 -1.83 2.46
C SER A 314 -4.88 -1.53 3.30
N GLY A 315 -4.70 -0.27 3.66
CA GLY A 315 -3.51 0.26 4.33
C GLY A 315 -2.54 0.98 3.40
N ALA A 316 -2.65 0.82 2.07
CA ALA A 316 -1.78 1.50 1.11
C ALA A 316 -2.04 3.02 1.05
N LEU A 317 -1.02 3.77 0.66
CA LEU A 317 -1.07 5.23 0.58
C LEU A 317 -1.21 5.75 -0.85
N ILE A 318 -2.03 6.79 -0.97
CA ILE A 318 -2.06 7.72 -2.09
C ILE A 318 -1.23 8.94 -1.70
N TYR A 319 -0.37 9.38 -2.61
CA TYR A 319 0.54 10.50 -2.44
C TYR A 319 0.22 11.63 -3.42
N ASP A 320 0.37 12.87 -2.95
CA ASP A 320 0.73 13.99 -3.81
C ASP A 320 2.25 14.19 -3.80
N ILE A 321 2.75 15.02 -4.70
CA ILE A 321 4.16 15.26 -4.92
C ILE A 321 4.50 16.72 -4.58
N ASP A 322 5.42 16.87 -3.62
CA ASP A 322 6.05 18.14 -3.30
C ASP A 322 7.21 18.40 -4.26
N ILE A 323 7.17 19.53 -4.98
CA ILE A 323 8.24 19.94 -5.89
C ILE A 323 9.20 20.83 -5.14
N ILE A 324 10.44 20.37 -5.04
CA ILE A 324 11.51 21.04 -4.33
C ILE A 324 12.39 21.75 -5.37
N PRO A 325 12.39 23.10 -5.39
CA PRO A 325 13.20 23.84 -6.33
C PRO A 325 14.69 23.51 -6.19
N GLY A 326 15.36 23.28 -7.32
CA GLY A 326 16.80 23.07 -7.34
C GLY A 326 17.56 24.38 -7.07
N PRO A 327 18.70 24.34 -6.36
CA PRO A 327 19.53 25.53 -6.17
C PRO A 327 20.11 26.01 -7.51
N ASN A 328 20.14 27.33 -7.72
CA ASN A 328 20.84 27.98 -8.85
C ASN A 328 20.45 27.46 -10.24
N GLY A 329 19.17 27.14 -10.47
CA GLY A 329 18.70 26.64 -11.76
C GLY A 329 18.99 25.15 -12.00
N ALA A 330 19.46 24.43 -10.98
CA ALA A 330 19.47 22.96 -11.02
C ALA A 330 18.04 22.42 -11.16
N ARG A 331 17.93 21.19 -11.67
CA ARG A 331 16.65 20.50 -11.85
C ARG A 331 15.91 20.40 -10.52
N ASN A 332 14.60 20.70 -10.52
CA ASN A 332 13.73 20.47 -9.37
C ASN A 332 13.77 18.98 -8.97
N THR A 333 13.74 18.73 -7.67
CA THR A 333 13.58 17.39 -7.10
C THR A 333 12.17 17.22 -6.55
N ALA A 334 11.85 16.02 -6.06
CA ALA A 334 10.52 15.70 -5.54
C ALA A 334 10.57 15.00 -4.18
N ALA A 335 9.50 15.15 -3.41
CA ALA A 335 9.21 14.32 -2.25
C ALA A 335 7.76 13.85 -2.26
N LEU A 336 7.52 12.70 -1.64
CA LEU A 336 6.19 12.11 -1.47
C LEU A 336 5.50 12.73 -0.27
N LEU A 337 4.27 13.23 -0.48
CA LEU A 337 3.39 13.74 0.58
C LEU A 337 2.22 12.77 0.79
N PRO A 338 2.17 12.03 1.91
CA PRO A 338 1.04 11.15 2.22
C PRO A 338 -0.25 11.95 2.26
N LEU A 339 -1.20 11.59 1.39
CA LEU A 339 -2.45 12.32 1.22
C LEU A 339 -3.61 11.55 1.83
N ALA A 340 -3.80 10.29 1.41
CA ALA A 340 -4.91 9.47 1.82
C ALA A 340 -4.52 8.01 2.01
N LEU A 341 -5.16 7.38 2.99
CA LEU A 341 -5.08 5.97 3.35
C LEU A 341 -6.20 5.20 2.66
N ILE A 342 -5.85 4.25 1.80
CA ILE A 342 -6.81 3.34 1.17
C ILE A 342 -7.32 2.37 2.22
N TRP A 343 -8.64 2.27 2.38
CA TRP A 343 -9.24 1.33 3.32
C TRP A 343 -10.14 0.30 2.64
N SER A 344 -10.73 0.63 1.49
CA SER A 344 -11.54 -0.31 0.70
C SER A 344 -11.66 0.13 -0.77
N GLY A 345 -12.49 -0.58 -1.54
CA GLY A 345 -12.87 -0.24 -2.90
C GLY A 345 -14.08 -1.05 -3.33
N ASP A 346 -14.60 -0.75 -4.51
CA ASP A 346 -15.75 -1.44 -5.09
C ASP A 346 -15.44 -1.81 -6.54
N GLY A 347 -15.69 -3.07 -6.89
CA GLY A 347 -15.58 -3.61 -8.24
C GLY A 347 -16.86 -4.24 -8.78
N SER A 348 -17.98 -4.12 -8.07
CA SER A 348 -19.23 -4.82 -8.43
C SER A 348 -20.53 -4.05 -8.12
N GLY A 349 -20.46 -2.74 -7.85
CA GLY A 349 -21.64 -1.86 -7.75
C GLY A 349 -22.28 -1.51 -9.10
N ASP A 350 -23.46 -0.87 -9.07
CA ASP A 350 -24.00 -0.13 -10.23
C ASP A 350 -23.13 1.12 -10.39
N ILE A 351 -21.99 0.98 -11.08
CA ILE A 351 -21.00 2.06 -11.08
C ILE A 351 -21.55 3.24 -11.86
N VAL A 352 -21.49 4.40 -11.19
CA VAL A 352 -21.81 5.72 -11.73
C VAL A 352 -21.12 5.87 -13.08
N SER A 353 -21.91 6.01 -14.15
CA SER A 353 -21.55 6.57 -15.46
C SER A 353 -20.03 6.72 -15.71
N GLY A 354 -19.36 5.65 -16.17
CA GLY A 354 -18.05 5.75 -16.83
C GLY A 354 -16.84 5.10 -16.14
N PHE A 355 -16.97 4.50 -14.95
CA PHE A 355 -15.87 3.77 -14.29
C PHE A 355 -16.28 2.32 -13.98
N GLU A 356 -15.34 1.37 -13.99
CA GLU A 356 -15.58 -0.03 -13.55
C GLU A 356 -14.98 -0.33 -12.16
N ASP A 357 -14.32 0.66 -11.57
CA ASP A 357 -13.59 0.55 -10.32
C ASP A 357 -13.61 1.87 -9.56
N VAL A 358 -13.83 1.79 -8.24
CA VAL A 358 -13.54 2.90 -7.35
C VAL A 358 -12.74 2.44 -6.14
N THR A 359 -11.84 3.31 -5.69
CA THR A 359 -11.03 3.11 -4.48
C THR A 359 -11.44 4.12 -3.41
N PHE A 360 -11.78 3.64 -2.22
CA PHE A 360 -12.16 4.46 -1.08
C PHE A 360 -10.94 4.72 -0.20
N ALA A 361 -10.70 6.00 0.08
CA ALA A 361 -9.58 6.42 0.90
C ALA A 361 -9.98 7.52 1.89
N THR A 362 -9.26 7.55 3.01
CA THR A 362 -9.45 8.48 4.11
C THR A 362 -8.25 9.42 4.21
N PRO A 363 -8.41 10.74 4.31
CA PRO A 363 -7.29 11.67 4.46
C PRO A 363 -6.38 11.29 5.62
N VAL A 364 -5.06 11.29 5.38
CA VAL A 364 -4.08 11.03 6.43
C VAL A 364 -4.25 12.04 7.57
N GLY A 365 -4.54 13.31 7.27
CA GLY A 365 -4.82 14.32 8.30
C GLY A 365 -6.02 13.98 9.19
N ALA A 366 -7.09 13.41 8.61
CA ALA A 366 -8.25 12.96 9.38
C ALA A 366 -7.92 11.74 10.26
N VAL A 367 -7.13 10.80 9.72
CA VAL A 367 -6.65 9.62 10.48
C VAL A 367 -5.78 10.06 11.67
N LEU A 368 -4.79 10.94 11.46
CA LEU A 368 -3.89 11.39 12.53
C LEU A 368 -4.65 12.12 13.63
N LYS A 369 -5.54 13.05 13.26
CA LYS A 369 -6.38 13.79 14.22
C LYS A 369 -7.29 12.85 15.01
N ASP A 370 -7.82 11.82 14.37
CA ASP A 370 -8.65 10.82 15.05
C ASP A 370 -7.86 9.96 16.02
N ILE A 371 -6.65 9.53 15.65
CA ILE A 371 -5.74 8.82 16.56
C ILE A 371 -5.42 9.69 17.78
N GLU A 372 -5.07 10.95 17.58
CA GLU A 372 -4.79 11.88 18.69
C GLU A 372 -5.99 11.98 19.63
N SER A 373 -7.18 12.19 19.09
CA SER A 373 -8.42 12.28 19.87
C SER A 373 -8.72 10.98 20.63
N TYR A 374 -8.66 9.82 19.95
CA TYR A 374 -8.92 8.50 20.54
C TYR A 374 -7.90 8.15 21.65
N MET A 375 -6.65 8.58 21.47
CA MET A 375 -5.58 8.33 22.43
C MET A 375 -5.56 9.34 23.58
N GLY A 376 -6.21 10.50 23.43
CA GLY A 376 -6.10 11.62 24.37
C GLY A 376 -4.77 12.35 24.25
N TRP A 377 -4.18 12.38 23.05
CA TRP A 377 -2.96 13.14 22.73
C TRP A 377 -3.30 14.55 22.26
N GLU A 378 -2.30 15.43 22.29
CA GLU A 378 -2.45 16.82 21.84
C GLU A 378 -2.66 16.88 20.32
N GLU A 379 -3.51 17.79 19.86
CA GLU A 379 -3.78 17.97 18.43
C GLU A 379 -2.51 18.41 17.68
N GLY A 380 -2.18 17.72 16.59
CA GLY A 380 -0.96 17.97 15.80
C GLY A 380 0.33 17.43 16.41
N SER A 381 0.24 16.59 17.45
CA SER A 381 1.39 15.95 18.09
C SER A 381 1.91 14.73 17.33
N LEU A 382 1.10 14.11 16.48
CA LEU A 382 1.49 13.01 15.62
C LEU A 382 2.11 13.49 14.32
N ARG A 383 3.27 12.91 13.99
CA ARG A 383 3.96 13.17 12.72
C ARG A 383 4.17 11.89 11.95
N PHE A 384 3.78 11.91 10.68
CA PHE A 384 4.16 10.88 9.73
C PHE A 384 5.68 10.92 9.55
N CYS A 385 6.36 9.80 9.76
CA CYS A 385 7.81 9.67 9.72
C CYS A 385 8.24 8.72 8.62
#